data_AF-A0A645K091-F1
#
_entry.id   AF-A0A645K091-F1
#
_cell.length_a   1.000
_cell.length_b   1.000
_cell.length_c   1.000
_cell.angle_alpha   90.00
_cell.angle_beta   90.00
_cell.angle_gamma   90.00
#
_symmetry.space_group_name_H-M   'P 1'
#
loop_
_entity.id
_entity.type
_entity.pdbx_description
1 polymer ?
#
loop_
_entity_poly.entity_id
_entity_poly.type
_entity_poly.pdbx_seq_one_letter_code
_entity_poly.pdbx_strand_id
1 'polypeptide(L)'
;MKGFLPEVESSKQSPVSNEYAEFAVRYNTTIDSKHKVSGVVLTNFRSSKARSGEYSYVPHVYQALIGRVNYEYDERYLIEFNMGYNGSNRFAEGHRYDFFPAASAGWVISNEEFIPRNDILNFAKLRASAGQVGNDNIGNFS
;
A
#
# COMPACT_ATOMS: atom_id res chain seq x y z
N MET A 1 -17.38 -57.92 7.18
CA MET A 1 -16.83 -57.06 6.12
C MET A 1 -16.79 -55.62 6.64
N LYS A 2 -15.61 -55.11 7.00
CA LYS A 2 -15.36 -53.68 7.24
C LYS A 2 -14.40 -53.25 6.13
N GLY A 3 -14.90 -52.47 5.18
CA GLY A 3 -14.07 -51.90 4.12
C GLY A 3 -13.12 -50.87 4.72
N PHE A 4 -11.83 -51.05 4.47
CA PHE A 4 -10.82 -50.04 4.71
C PHE A 4 -10.99 -48.97 3.62
N LEU A 5 -11.44 -47.77 3.98
CA LEU A 5 -11.36 -46.63 3.07
C LEU A 5 -9.92 -46.12 3.11
N PRO A 6 -9.26 -45.87 1.96
CA PRO A 6 -7.93 -45.28 1.96
C PRO A 6 -8.02 -43.85 2.50
N GLU A 7 -7.12 -43.53 3.42
CA GLU A 7 -6.95 -42.18 3.94
C GLU A 7 -6.50 -41.26 2.80
N VAL A 8 -7.24 -40.19 2.57
CA VAL A 8 -6.88 -39.18 1.58
C VAL A 8 -5.59 -38.51 2.05
N GLU A 9 -4.47 -38.82 1.40
CA GLU A 9 -3.20 -38.13 1.65
C GLU A 9 -3.44 -36.62 1.47
N SER A 10 -3.32 -35.88 2.58
CA SER A 10 -3.26 -34.42 2.56
C SER A 10 -2.12 -34.01 1.63
N SER A 11 -2.47 -33.34 0.52
CA SER A 11 -1.50 -32.88 -0.48
C SER A 11 -0.41 -32.07 0.23
N LYS A 12 0.81 -32.60 0.32
CA LYS A 12 1.96 -31.87 0.86
C LYS A 12 2.14 -30.62 0.02
N GLN A 13 1.76 -29.48 0.58
CA GLN A 13 1.92 -28.18 -0.07
C GLN A 13 3.40 -27.98 -0.34
N SER A 14 3.76 -27.83 -1.61
CA SER A 14 5.17 -27.73 -2.00
C SER A 14 5.83 -26.53 -1.30
N PRO A 15 7.07 -26.65 -0.79
CA PRO A 15 7.71 -25.58 -0.06
C PRO A 15 7.85 -24.33 -0.95
N VAL A 16 7.29 -23.21 -0.46
CA VAL A 16 7.38 -21.89 -1.10
C VAL A 16 8.54 -21.13 -0.45
N SER A 17 9.53 -20.72 -1.25
CA SER A 17 10.57 -19.80 -0.81
C SER A 17 10.13 -18.37 -1.10
N ASN A 18 10.20 -17.49 -0.09
CA ASN A 18 9.89 -16.07 -0.20
C ASN A 18 11.12 -15.24 0.19
N GLU A 19 11.56 -14.36 -0.70
CA GLU A 19 12.60 -13.35 -0.45
C GLU A 19 11.93 -11.98 -0.40
N TYR A 20 12.29 -11.14 0.58
CA TYR A 20 11.74 -9.80 0.77
C TYR A 20 12.83 -8.81 1.17
N ALA A 21 12.83 -7.63 0.57
CA ALA A 21 13.64 -6.50 0.97
C ALA A 21 12.83 -5.20 0.88
N GLU A 22 13.06 -4.28 1.82
CA GLU A 22 12.43 -2.96 1.85
C GLU A 22 13.47 -1.90 2.24
N PHE A 23 13.41 -0.75 1.57
CA PHE A 23 14.20 0.43 1.88
C PHE A 23 13.28 1.63 1.98
N ALA A 24 13.45 2.45 3.02
CA ALA A 24 12.64 3.64 3.22
C ALA A 24 13.49 4.84 3.66
N VAL A 25 13.24 5.99 3.04
CA VAL A 25 13.76 7.29 3.46
C VAL A 25 12.58 8.12 3.93
N ARG A 26 12.68 8.71 5.12
CA ARG A 26 11.63 9.51 5.74
C ARG A 26 12.18 10.89 6.10
N TYR A 27 11.36 11.90 5.90
CA TYR A 27 11.65 13.29 6.28
C TYR A 27 10.46 13.86 7.03
N ASN A 28 10.72 14.57 8.12
CA ASN A 28 9.71 15.27 8.89
C ASN A 28 10.31 16.59 9.36
N THR A 29 9.60 17.69 9.13
CA THR A 29 10.01 19.01 9.60
C THR A 29 8.79 19.84 10.00
N THR A 30 9.03 20.79 10.90
CA THR A 30 8.07 21.82 11.26
C THR A 30 8.74 23.18 11.04
N ILE A 31 8.12 24.03 10.25
CA ILE A 31 8.58 25.38 9.94
C ILE A 31 7.63 26.37 10.62
N ASP A 32 8.19 27.32 11.37
CA ASP A 32 7.47 28.39 12.07
C ASP A 32 6.29 27.91 12.94
N SER A 33 6.41 26.72 13.51
CA SER A 33 5.38 26.03 14.33
C SER A 33 4.06 25.70 13.61
N LYS A 34 3.77 26.34 12.46
CA LYS A 34 2.51 26.20 11.73
C LYS A 34 2.59 25.24 10.55
N HIS A 35 3.77 25.07 9.95
CA HIS A 35 3.93 24.30 8.72
C HIS A 35 4.57 22.96 9.03
N LYS A 36 3.78 21.88 9.11
CA LYS A 36 4.31 20.53 9.25
C LYS A 36 4.41 19.89 7.87
N VAL A 37 5.61 19.47 7.48
CA VAL A 37 5.86 18.77 6.21
C VAL A 37 6.43 17.39 6.55
N SER A 38 5.84 16.35 5.99
CA SER A 38 6.39 14.99 6.06
C SER A 38 6.47 14.36 4.68
N GLY A 39 7.47 13.54 4.47
CA GLY A 39 7.68 12.80 3.24
C GLY A 39 8.22 11.40 3.52
N VAL A 40 7.84 10.45 2.68
CA VAL A 40 8.47 9.13 2.63
C VAL A 40 8.62 8.69 1.18
N VAL A 41 9.79 8.11 0.90
CA VAL A 41 10.03 7.29 -0.28
C VAL A 41 10.34 5.89 0.22
N LEU A 42 9.62 4.90 -0.28
CA LEU A 42 9.78 3.50 0.09
C LEU A 42 9.86 2.66 -1.16
N THR A 43 10.80 1.73 -1.22
CA THR A 43 10.82 0.70 -2.24
C THR A 43 10.86 -0.68 -1.62
N ASN A 44 10.12 -1.63 -2.20
CA ASN A 44 10.18 -3.02 -1.79
C ASN A 44 10.40 -3.95 -2.99
N PHE A 45 11.03 -5.07 -2.69
CA PHE A 45 11.33 -6.16 -3.62
C PHE A 45 10.83 -7.45 -2.97
N ARG A 46 10.02 -8.20 -3.71
CA ARG A 46 9.53 -9.51 -3.28
C ARG A 46 9.73 -10.52 -4.39
N SER A 47 10.26 -11.69 -4.04
CA SER A 47 10.38 -12.83 -4.94
C SER A 47 9.79 -14.06 -4.27
N SER A 48 8.87 -14.75 -4.92
CA SER A 48 8.27 -16.00 -4.42
C SER A 48 8.47 -17.12 -5.43
N LYS A 49 9.01 -18.25 -4.98
CA LYS A 49 9.21 -19.46 -5.78
C LYS A 49 8.35 -20.58 -5.19
N ALA A 50 7.36 -21.06 -5.96
CA ALA A 50 6.63 -22.26 -5.61
C ALA A 50 7.19 -23.44 -6.42
N ARG A 51 7.51 -24.54 -5.75
CA ARG A 51 7.91 -25.77 -6.42
C ARG A 51 6.64 -26.50 -6.90
N SER A 52 6.66 -27.06 -8.11
CA SER A 52 5.56 -27.90 -8.63
C SER A 52 6.16 -29.16 -9.23
N GLY A 53 6.12 -30.27 -8.47
CA GLY A 53 6.77 -31.53 -8.85
C GLY A 53 8.31 -31.47 -8.80
N GLU A 54 8.97 -32.20 -9.72
CA GLU A 54 10.44 -32.26 -9.82
C GLU A 54 11.06 -30.97 -10.39
N TYR A 55 10.27 -30.09 -11.00
CA TYR A 55 10.73 -28.86 -11.64
C TYR A 55 10.52 -27.60 -10.75
N SER A 56 11.48 -26.68 -10.76
CA SER A 56 11.33 -25.34 -10.18
C SER A 56 10.63 -24.41 -11.17
N TYR A 57 9.54 -23.75 -10.75
CA TYR A 57 8.86 -22.74 -11.55
C TYR A 57 9.64 -21.41 -11.59
N VAL A 58 9.35 -20.58 -12.61
CA VAL A 58 9.84 -19.20 -12.72
C VAL A 58 9.41 -18.41 -11.47
N PRO A 59 10.32 -17.70 -10.76
CA PRO A 59 9.97 -16.91 -9.58
C PRO A 59 8.93 -15.85 -9.94
N HIS A 60 7.94 -15.62 -9.09
CA HIS A 60 7.10 -14.42 -9.16
C HIS A 60 7.82 -13.27 -8.47
N VAL A 61 8.12 -12.21 -9.21
CA VAL A 61 8.87 -11.04 -8.75
C VAL A 61 7.94 -9.84 -8.77
N TYR A 62 7.87 -9.15 -7.64
CA TYR A 62 7.14 -7.92 -7.43
C TYR A 62 8.11 -6.83 -6.95
N GLN A 63 7.95 -5.64 -7.50
CA GLN A 63 8.69 -4.46 -7.08
C GLN A 63 7.71 -3.30 -6.93
N ALA A 64 7.90 -2.48 -5.90
CA ALA A 64 7.13 -1.27 -5.75
C ALA A 64 8.02 -0.10 -5.35
N LEU A 65 7.68 1.07 -5.87
CA LEU A 65 8.17 2.36 -5.43
C LEU A 65 6.97 3.19 -4.97
N ILE A 66 6.98 3.62 -3.72
CA ILE A 66 5.92 4.37 -3.09
C ILE A 66 6.48 5.71 -2.64
N GLY A 67 5.82 6.79 -3.05
CA GLY A 67 6.09 8.14 -2.59
C GLY A 67 4.87 8.71 -1.87
N ARG A 68 5.09 9.34 -0.71
CA ARG A 68 4.05 10.11 -0.02
C ARG A 68 4.63 11.42 0.48
N VAL A 69 3.85 12.48 0.33
CA VAL A 69 4.10 13.80 0.91
C VAL A 69 2.84 14.26 1.63
N ASN A 70 2.99 14.74 2.86
CA ASN A 70 1.93 15.37 3.61
C ASN A 70 2.35 16.79 4.02
N TYR A 71 1.40 17.69 3.99
CA TYR A 71 1.54 19.05 4.46
C TYR A 71 0.35 19.40 5.36
N GLU A 72 0.63 19.99 6.51
CA GLU A 72 -0.36 20.51 7.43
C GLU A 72 -0.02 21.96 7.76
N TYR A 73 -1.02 22.84 7.65
CA TYR A 73 -0.91 24.25 8.03
C TYR A 73 -1.81 24.55 9.24
N ASP A 74 -1.19 25.02 10.32
CA ASP A 74 -1.80 25.50 11.56
C ASP A 74 -2.82 24.52 12.17
N GLU A 75 -2.63 23.22 11.93
CA GLU A 75 -3.56 22.15 12.33
C GLU A 75 -4.97 22.30 11.73
N ARG A 76 -5.14 23.18 10.72
CA ARG A 76 -6.44 23.48 10.08
C ARG A 76 -6.53 22.84 8.70
N TYR A 77 -5.50 22.99 7.87
CA TYR A 77 -5.53 22.53 6.49
C TYR A 77 -4.55 21.40 6.28
N LEU A 78 -5.02 20.28 5.76
CA LEU A 78 -4.21 19.10 5.49
C LEU A 78 -4.22 18.82 4.01
N ILE A 79 -3.05 18.65 3.41
CA ILE A 79 -2.87 18.21 2.03
C ILE A 79 -2.00 16.98 2.05
N GLU A 80 -2.38 15.98 1.25
CA GLU A 80 -1.63 14.75 1.11
C GLU A 80 -1.61 14.33 -0.34
N PHE A 81 -0.43 13.94 -0.81
CA PHE A 81 -0.21 13.35 -2.12
C PHE A 81 0.51 12.01 -1.96
N ASN A 82 0.02 11.00 -2.67
CA ASN A 82 0.57 9.66 -2.74
C ASN A 82 0.78 9.27 -4.19
N MET A 83 1.84 8.51 -4.43
CA MET A 83 2.07 7.84 -5.69
C MET A 83 2.62 6.44 -5.44
N GLY A 84 2.18 5.47 -6.23
CA GLY A 84 2.77 4.14 -6.32
C GLY A 84 3.17 3.84 -7.75
N TYR A 85 4.35 3.25 -7.94
CA TYR A 85 4.77 2.64 -9.20
C TYR A 85 5.10 1.19 -8.91
N ASN A 86 4.20 0.30 -9.28
CA ASN A 86 4.26 -1.12 -8.92
C ASN A 86 4.48 -1.93 -10.17
N GLY A 87 5.31 -2.96 -10.09
CA GLY A 87 5.47 -3.91 -11.17
C GLY A 87 5.53 -5.36 -10.73
N SER A 88 5.06 -6.22 -11.61
CA SER A 88 5.09 -7.67 -11.45
C SER A 88 5.51 -8.34 -12.75
N ASN A 89 6.30 -9.40 -12.64
CA ASN A 89 6.67 -10.21 -13.78
C ASN A 89 5.54 -11.13 -14.32
N ARG A 90 4.35 -11.11 -13.71
CA ARG A 90 3.12 -11.74 -14.24
C ARG A 90 2.42 -10.92 -15.32
N PHE A 91 2.70 -9.63 -15.40
CA PHE A 91 2.14 -8.79 -16.45
C PHE A 91 2.86 -9.02 -17.78
N ALA A 92 2.15 -8.75 -18.88
CA ALA A 92 2.66 -8.88 -20.24
C ALA A 92 3.97 -8.11 -20.42
N GLU A 93 4.84 -8.65 -21.27
CA GLU A 93 6.11 -7.99 -21.60
C GLU A 93 5.85 -6.57 -22.15
N GLY A 94 6.55 -5.58 -21.60
CA GLY A 94 6.33 -4.15 -21.91
C GLY A 94 5.26 -3.43 -21.06
N HIS A 95 4.41 -4.14 -20.31
CA HIS A 95 3.33 -3.55 -19.48
C HIS A 95 3.46 -3.97 -18.01
N ARG A 96 4.70 -4.18 -17.57
CA ARG A 96 4.99 -4.81 -16.28
C ARG A 96 4.81 -3.88 -15.08
N TYR A 97 4.60 -2.59 -15.33
CA TYR A 97 4.49 -1.56 -14.31
C TYR A 97 3.31 -0.63 -14.58
N ASP A 98 2.70 -0.15 -13.51
CA ASP A 98 1.61 0.82 -13.58
C ASP A 98 1.74 1.87 -12.46
N PHE A 99 1.19 3.06 -12.71
CA PHE A 99 1.32 4.24 -11.87
C PHE A 99 -0.01 4.62 -11.23
N PHE A 100 -0.01 4.76 -9.90
CA PHE A 100 -1.20 4.97 -9.08
C PHE A 100 -1.08 6.25 -8.25
N PRO A 101 -1.46 7.42 -8.81
CA PRO A 101 -1.50 8.67 -8.08
C PRO A 101 -2.78 8.79 -7.25
N ALA A 102 -2.66 9.38 -6.06
CA ALA A 102 -3.79 9.76 -5.23
C ALA A 102 -3.49 11.05 -4.46
N ALA A 103 -4.49 11.91 -4.33
CA ALA A 103 -4.39 13.15 -3.58
C ALA A 103 -5.59 13.33 -2.66
N SER A 104 -5.39 14.07 -1.56
CA SER A 104 -6.46 14.44 -0.67
C SER A 104 -6.24 15.81 -0.05
N ALA A 105 -7.36 16.43 0.32
CA ALA A 105 -7.40 17.65 1.10
C ALA A 105 -8.32 17.45 2.30
N GLY A 106 -7.97 18.05 3.43
CA GLY A 106 -8.76 18.05 4.64
C GLY A 106 -8.77 19.41 5.31
N TRP A 107 -9.87 19.70 5.99
CA TRP A 107 -10.07 20.93 6.73
C TRP A 107 -10.64 20.62 8.11
N VAL A 108 -9.92 20.98 9.16
CA VAL A 108 -10.36 20.88 10.56
C VAL A 108 -11.09 22.17 10.91
N ILE A 109 -12.40 22.19 10.65
CA ILE A 109 -13.27 23.34 10.89
C ILE A 109 -13.25 23.75 12.37
N SER A 110 -13.19 22.79 13.29
CA SER A 110 -13.15 23.06 14.73
C SER A 110 -11.90 23.82 15.20
N ASN A 111 -10.86 23.93 14.36
CA ASN A 111 -9.63 24.67 14.67
C ASN A 111 -9.67 26.11 14.15
N GLU A 112 -10.76 26.53 13.50
CA GLU A 112 -10.90 27.90 13.03
C GLU A 112 -11.29 28.86 14.17
N GLU A 113 -10.73 30.07 14.13
CA GLU A 113 -10.99 31.11 15.14
C GLU A 113 -12.46 31.54 15.22
N PHE A 114 -13.21 31.39 14.12
CA PHE A 114 -14.64 31.70 14.07
C PHE A 114 -15.53 30.58 14.64
N ILE A 115 -14.97 29.41 14.98
CA ILE A 115 -15.69 28.34 15.67
C ILE A 115 -15.31 28.39 17.15
N PRO A 116 -16.18 28.87 18.04
CA PRO A 116 -15.87 28.96 19.45
C PRO A 116 -15.79 27.56 20.07
N ARG A 117 -14.79 27.34 20.93
CA ARG A 117 -14.71 26.12 21.74
C ARG A 117 -15.94 26.04 22.65
N ASN A 118 -16.64 24.92 22.58
CA ASN A 118 -17.82 24.64 23.37
C ASN A 118 -17.98 23.12 23.56
N ASP A 119 -18.77 22.69 24.54
CA ASP A 119 -18.93 21.26 24.87
C ASP A 119 -19.76 20.47 23.84
N ILE A 120 -20.39 21.16 22.88
CA ILE A 120 -21.25 20.56 21.86
C ILE A 120 -20.44 20.09 20.65
N LEU A 121 -19.48 20.90 20.18
CA LEU A 121 -18.64 20.60 19.03
C LEU A 121 -17.15 20.62 19.39
N ASN A 122 -16.64 19.45 19.80
CA ASN A 122 -15.24 19.29 20.20
C ASN A 122 -14.29 19.06 19.01
N PHE A 123 -14.78 18.49 17.91
CA PHE A 123 -13.98 18.22 16.73
C PHE A 123 -14.84 18.12 15.48
N ALA A 124 -14.46 18.81 14.41
CA ALA A 124 -15.11 18.75 13.11
C ALA A 124 -14.07 18.80 12.01
N LYS A 125 -14.13 17.84 11.08
CA LYS A 125 -13.24 17.76 9.93
C LYS A 125 -13.99 17.37 8.66
N LEU A 126 -13.73 18.09 7.58
CA LEU A 126 -14.10 17.68 6.23
C LEU A 126 -12.87 17.14 5.50
N ARG A 127 -13.06 16.11 4.66
CA ARG A 127 -11.99 15.54 3.82
C ARG A 127 -12.56 15.12 2.48
N ALA A 128 -11.80 15.38 1.42
CA ALA A 128 -12.05 14.88 0.09
C ALA A 128 -10.76 14.25 -0.46
N SER A 129 -10.90 13.18 -1.24
CA SER A 129 -9.79 12.47 -1.86
C SER A 129 -10.16 11.91 -3.21
N ALA A 130 -9.22 11.87 -4.13
CA ALA A 130 -9.36 11.25 -5.44
C ALA A 130 -8.04 10.57 -5.82
N GLY A 131 -8.11 9.41 -6.48
CA GLY A 131 -6.92 8.68 -6.88
C GLY A 131 -7.22 7.36 -7.57
N GLN A 132 -6.16 6.76 -8.10
CA GLN A 132 -6.18 5.45 -8.74
C GLN A 132 -5.59 4.40 -7.80
N VAL A 133 -6.14 3.19 -7.85
CA VAL A 133 -5.64 2.03 -7.12
C VAL A 133 -5.51 0.85 -8.07
N GLY A 134 -4.36 0.17 -8.01
CA GLY A 134 -4.09 -1.03 -8.79
C GLY A 134 -4.51 -2.30 -8.06
N ASN A 135 -5.02 -3.28 -8.81
CA ASN A 135 -5.26 -4.62 -8.31
C ASN A 135 -4.64 -5.62 -9.29
N ASP A 136 -3.62 -6.35 -8.85
CA ASP A 136 -2.92 -7.38 -9.63
C ASP A 136 -3.49 -8.79 -9.39
N ASN A 137 -4.55 -8.93 -8.60
CA ASN A 137 -5.23 -10.19 -8.33
C ASN A 137 -6.23 -10.53 -9.45
N ILE A 138 -5.70 -10.74 -10.65
CA ILE A 138 -6.43 -11.42 -11.73
C ILE A 138 -6.53 -12.89 -11.30
N GLY A 139 -7.72 -13.35 -10.98
CA GLY A 139 -7.97 -14.71 -10.48
C GLY A 139 -7.28 -15.77 -11.34
N ASN A 140 -6.88 -16.89 -10.72
CA ASN A 140 -6.37 -18.03 -11.46
C ASN A 140 -7.40 -18.42 -12.52
N PHE A 141 -7.05 -18.32 -13.80
CA PHE A 141 -7.76 -19.05 -14.83
C PHE A 141 -7.49 -20.54 -14.55
N SER A 142 -8.47 -21.22 -13.95
CA SER A 142 -8.53 -22.68 -13.87
C SER A 142 -9.63 -23.18 -14.79
#